data_AF-T1KTX5-F1
#
_entry.id   AF-T1KTX5-F1
#
_cell.length_a   1.000
_cell.length_b   1.000
_cell.length_c   1.000
_cell.angle_alpha   90.00
_cell.angle_beta   90.00
_cell.angle_gamma   90.00
#
_symmetry.space_group_name_H-M   'P 1'
#
loop_
_entity.id
_entity.type
_entity.pdbx_description
1 polymer ?
#
loop_
_entity_poly.entity_id
_entity_poly.type
_entity_poly.pdbx_seq_one_letter_code
_entity_poly.pdbx_strand_id
1 'polypeptide(L)'
;MNPVQIKPGLMINNKAAISRKLKEIKLDYDWIETLVTNPASETLPDDQVDHDFNREMHFYRQAQASVLESLKRLHSLNVPTKRPDDYFAEMAKSDQHMLKVKKALAEREAVLGKIEKFKKLRKEKTMAKMKQKQVKVSKIHERKELAKKVANYQKGKDKSLDFLNDKPKKDGKPVKKMTKKALHKKKVYGRAGGQKKRSKYNTAESAADVSHFKKGKPKAKPKSARNRKR
;
A
#
# COMPACT_ATOMS: atom_id res chain seq x y z
N MET A 1 -3.47 12.17 67.57
CA MET A 1 -3.43 13.39 66.74
C MET A 1 -4.84 13.93 66.63
N ASN A 2 -5.09 15.16 67.07
CA ASN A 2 -6.43 15.76 67.01
C ASN A 2 -6.81 16.08 65.55
N PRO A 3 -8.03 15.74 65.10
CA PRO A 3 -8.47 16.09 63.76
C PRO A 3 -8.60 17.62 63.67
N VAL A 4 -7.80 18.23 62.79
CA VAL A 4 -7.86 19.66 62.50
C VAL A 4 -9.22 19.95 61.88
N GLN A 5 -10.08 20.71 62.58
CA GLN A 5 -11.37 21.15 62.05
C GLN A 5 -11.15 22.11 60.88
N ILE A 6 -11.53 21.69 59.67
CA ILE A 6 -11.35 22.48 58.43
C ILE A 6 -12.59 23.36 58.25
N LYS A 7 -12.40 24.69 58.23
CA LYS A 7 -13.48 25.65 57.95
C LYS A 7 -14.00 25.47 56.51
N PRO A 8 -15.32 25.51 56.25
CA PRO A 8 -15.93 25.13 54.97
C PRO A 8 -15.48 25.98 53.75
N GLY A 9 -15.04 27.23 53.94
CA GLY A 9 -14.49 28.07 52.86
C GLY A 9 -13.05 27.71 52.42
N LEU A 10 -12.33 26.92 53.22
CA LEU A 10 -10.98 26.42 52.92
C LEU A 10 -11.01 25.07 52.16
N MET A 11 -12.16 24.63 51.62
CA MET A 11 -12.26 23.36 50.90
C MET A 11 -11.89 23.47 49.42
N ILE A 12 -11.97 24.66 48.81
CA ILE A 12 -11.68 24.87 47.39
C ILE A 12 -10.19 25.29 47.23
N ASN A 13 -9.43 24.54 46.42
CA ASN A 13 -8.00 24.77 46.15
C ASN A 13 -7.12 24.91 47.41
N ASN A 14 -7.32 24.03 48.39
CA ASN A 14 -6.52 24.02 49.62
C ASN A 14 -5.12 23.44 49.38
N LYS A 15 -4.20 24.29 48.91
CA LYS A 15 -2.81 23.91 48.61
C LYS A 15 -2.09 23.30 49.82
N ALA A 16 -2.38 23.77 51.04
CA ALA A 16 -1.75 23.28 52.26
C ALA A 16 -2.18 21.84 52.60
N ALA A 17 -3.47 21.54 52.43
CA ALA A 17 -3.99 20.18 52.61
C ALA A 17 -3.45 19.22 51.54
N ILE A 18 -3.41 19.66 50.27
CA ILE A 18 -2.85 18.87 49.17
C ILE A 18 -1.38 18.53 49.43
N SER A 19 -0.58 19.51 49.84
CA SER A 19 0.83 19.31 50.16
C SER A 19 1.04 18.36 51.35
N ARG A 20 0.17 18.42 52.35
CA ARG A 20 0.21 17.49 53.50
C ARG A 20 -0.09 16.06 53.07
N LYS A 21 -1.14 15.87 52.26
CA LYS A 21 -1.51 14.55 51.74
C LYS A 21 -0.48 14.00 50.75
N LEU A 22 0.15 14.85 49.94
CA LEU A 22 1.27 14.46 49.10
C LEU A 22 2.41 13.88 49.93
N LYS A 23 2.78 14.51 51.06
CA LYS A 23 3.82 14.00 51.96
C LYS A 23 3.44 12.67 52.62
N GLU A 24 2.16 12.47 52.91
CA GLU A 24 1.64 11.22 53.50
C GLU A 24 1.66 10.06 52.50
N ILE A 25 1.37 10.32 51.22
CA ILE A 25 1.29 9.31 50.15
C ILE A 25 2.66 9.08 49.48
N LYS A 26 3.56 10.07 49.52
CA LYS A 26 4.88 9.98 48.87
C LYS A 26 5.69 8.85 49.50
N LEU A 27 6.00 7.85 48.69
CA LEU A 27 6.89 6.75 49.03
C LEU A 27 8.32 7.13 48.62
N ASP A 28 9.29 6.74 49.45
CA ASP A 28 10.72 6.94 49.19
C ASP A 28 11.33 5.60 48.74
N TYR A 29 11.30 5.38 47.44
CA TYR A 29 11.81 4.17 46.79
C TYR A 29 12.87 4.52 45.77
N ASP A 30 13.79 3.57 45.56
CA ASP A 30 14.77 3.68 44.50
C ASP A 30 14.07 3.79 43.15
N TRP A 31 14.72 4.50 42.22
CA TRP A 31 14.14 4.75 40.91
C TRP A 31 13.78 3.45 40.15
N ILE A 32 14.52 2.36 40.38
CA ILE A 32 14.25 1.05 39.74
C ILE A 32 12.90 0.44 40.13
N GLU A 33 12.38 0.77 41.31
CA GLU A 33 11.09 0.24 41.79
C GLU A 33 9.91 1.05 41.25
N THR A 34 10.15 2.31 40.89
CA THR A 34 9.12 3.21 40.35
C THR A 34 9.12 3.23 38.82
N LEU A 35 10.29 3.15 38.18
CA LEU A 35 10.49 3.25 36.72
C LEU A 35 9.84 4.48 36.08
N VAL A 36 9.58 5.53 36.87
CA VAL A 36 8.93 6.76 36.41
C VAL A 36 9.98 7.73 35.88
N THR A 37 9.77 8.23 34.67
CA THR A 37 10.55 9.33 34.08
C THR A 37 9.63 10.42 33.61
N ASN A 38 10.02 11.66 33.86
CA ASN A 38 9.29 12.86 33.43
C ASN A 38 10.19 13.68 32.53
N PRO A 39 10.37 13.30 31.25
CA PRO A 39 11.15 14.10 30.32
C PRO A 39 10.47 15.46 30.15
N ALA A 40 11.27 16.52 30.08
CA ALA A 40 10.76 17.84 29.76
C ALA A 40 10.20 17.80 28.33
N SER A 41 8.87 17.92 28.20
CA SER A 41 8.20 18.04 26.90
C SER A 41 7.60 19.43 26.78
N GLU A 42 7.84 20.09 25.65
CA GLU A 42 7.17 21.34 25.30
C GLU A 42 5.66 21.11 25.18
N THR A 43 4.88 22.02 25.78
CA THR A 43 3.43 22.02 25.63
C THR A 43 3.06 22.35 24.20
N LEU A 44 2.09 21.62 23.67
CA LEU A 44 1.51 21.92 22.37
C LEU A 44 0.88 23.33 22.37
N PRO A 45 1.05 24.13 21.31
CA PRO A 45 0.29 25.37 21.13
C PRO A 45 -1.21 25.06 21.05
N ASP A 46 -2.05 25.91 21.63
CA ASP A 46 -3.51 25.71 21.73
C ASP A 46 -4.15 25.41 20.36
N ASP A 47 -3.71 26.08 19.30
CA ASP A 47 -4.19 25.90 17.93
C ASP A 47 -3.93 24.49 17.36
N GLN A 48 -3.01 23.73 17.95
CA GLN A 48 -2.63 22.38 17.51
C GLN A 48 -3.21 21.27 18.39
N VAL A 49 -3.81 21.61 19.53
CA VAL A 49 -4.36 20.62 20.48
C VAL A 49 -5.51 19.85 19.85
N ASP A 50 -6.33 20.51 19.03
CA ASP A 50 -7.47 19.89 18.34
C ASP A 50 -7.04 19.03 17.14
N HIS A 51 -5.82 19.20 16.64
CA HIS A 51 -5.28 18.39 15.56
C HIS A 51 -4.77 17.04 16.08
N ASP A 52 -5.60 16.00 15.90
CA ASP A 52 -5.36 14.64 16.41
C ASP A 52 -3.99 14.07 16.01
N PHE A 53 -3.57 14.22 14.75
CA PHE A 53 -2.26 13.74 14.29
C PHE A 53 -1.09 14.43 15.02
N ASN A 54 -1.19 15.73 15.25
CA ASN A 54 -0.15 16.47 15.98
C ASN A 54 -0.13 16.01 17.43
N ARG A 55 -1.29 15.87 18.05
CA ARG A 55 -1.43 15.35 19.41
C ARG A 55 -0.85 13.94 19.57
N GLU A 56 -1.18 13.02 18.67
CA GLU A 56 -0.60 11.66 18.63
C GLU A 56 0.92 11.70 18.48
N MET A 57 1.45 12.56 17.60
CA MET A 57 2.89 12.72 17.41
C MET A 57 3.58 13.25 18.68
N HIS A 58 2.95 14.16 19.41
CA HIS A 58 3.47 14.66 20.68
C HIS A 58 3.50 13.58 21.76
N PHE A 59 2.42 12.81 21.91
CA PHE A 59 2.41 11.67 22.84
C PHE A 59 3.48 10.63 22.49
N TYR A 60 3.66 10.36 21.19
CA TYR A 60 4.70 9.46 20.72
C TYR A 60 6.11 9.96 21.08
N ARG A 61 6.40 11.25 20.84
CA ARG A 61 7.71 11.85 21.17
C ARG A 61 7.97 11.87 22.67
N GLN A 62 6.96 12.19 23.48
CA GLN A 62 7.08 12.18 24.93
C GLN A 62 7.37 10.76 25.45
N ALA A 63 6.64 9.75 24.97
CA ALA A 63 6.89 8.36 25.31
C ALA A 63 8.30 7.90 24.86
N GLN A 64 8.73 8.30 23.67
CA GLN A 64 10.07 8.00 23.16
C GLN A 64 11.17 8.60 24.05
N ALA A 65 11.03 9.86 24.47
CA ALA A 65 11.98 10.53 25.35
C ALA A 65 12.08 9.81 26.70
N SER A 66 10.94 9.43 27.30
CA SER A 66 10.90 8.64 28.54
C SER A 66 11.62 7.31 28.39
N VAL A 67 11.38 6.58 27.29
CA VAL A 67 12.04 5.29 27.05
C VAL A 67 13.55 5.47 26.90
N LEU A 68 14.01 6.48 26.17
CA LEU A 68 15.44 6.74 26.00
C LEU A 68 16.14 7.10 27.31
N GLU A 69 15.49 7.88 28.17
CA GLU A 69 16.00 8.21 29.50
C GLU A 69 16.05 6.96 30.40
N SER A 70 14.96 6.20 30.47
CA SER A 70 14.87 4.97 31.26
C SER A 70 15.88 3.92 30.81
N LEU A 71 16.08 3.74 29.50
CA LEU A 71 17.06 2.78 28.97
C LEU A 71 18.49 3.10 29.44
N LYS A 72 18.88 4.38 29.41
CA LYS A 72 20.21 4.80 29.90
C LYS A 72 20.39 4.44 31.38
N ARG A 73 19.39 4.74 32.21
CA ARG A 73 19.42 4.44 33.65
C ARG A 73 19.42 2.93 33.93
N LEU A 74 18.63 2.14 33.20
CA LEU A 74 18.60 0.68 33.33
C LEU A 74 19.92 0.04 32.92
N HIS A 75 20.57 0.56 31.87
CA HIS A 75 21.90 0.10 31.45
C HIS A 75 22.97 0.42 32.50
N SER A 76 22.93 1.59 33.14
CA SER A 76 23.85 1.88 34.26
C SER A 76 23.66 0.95 35.47
N LEU A 77 22.46 0.40 35.64
CA LEU A 77 22.13 -0.57 36.69
C LEU A 77 22.34 -2.03 36.25
N ASN A 78 22.88 -2.27 35.04
CA ASN A 78 23.09 -3.59 34.45
C ASN A 78 21.81 -4.45 34.34
N VAL A 79 20.64 -3.83 34.16
CA VAL A 79 19.36 -4.54 33.99
C VAL A 79 19.14 -4.90 32.51
N PRO A 80 18.82 -6.15 32.16
CA PRO A 80 18.53 -6.53 30.78
C PRO A 80 17.19 -5.93 30.32
N THR A 81 17.22 -5.15 29.23
CA THR A 81 16.04 -4.41 28.76
C THR A 81 15.36 -5.00 27.52
N LYS A 82 16.05 -5.90 26.79
CA LYS A 82 15.52 -6.53 25.57
C LYS A 82 14.94 -7.90 25.90
N ARG A 83 13.75 -8.18 25.39
CA ARG A 83 13.16 -9.53 25.41
C ARG A 83 13.95 -10.45 24.45
N PRO A 84 14.49 -11.58 24.93
CA PRO A 84 15.10 -12.58 24.05
C PRO A 84 14.07 -13.25 23.14
N ASP A 85 14.48 -13.63 21.92
CA ASP A 85 13.59 -14.28 20.95
C ASP A 85 13.13 -15.68 21.39
N ASP A 86 13.95 -16.36 22.20
CA ASP A 86 13.69 -17.71 22.73
C ASP A 86 12.95 -17.70 24.09
N TYR A 87 12.49 -16.53 24.55
CA TYR A 87 11.73 -16.40 25.79
C TYR A 87 10.21 -16.39 25.51
N PHE A 88 9.60 -17.57 25.59
CA PHE A 88 8.16 -17.77 25.38
C PHE A 88 7.38 -17.63 26.70
N ALA A 89 6.87 -16.43 26.95
CA ALA A 89 5.94 -16.14 28.03
C ALA A 89 4.61 -15.62 27.47
N GLU A 90 3.56 -15.60 28.29
CA GLU A 90 2.27 -15.04 27.90
C GLU A 90 2.43 -13.54 27.54
N MET A 91 1.91 -13.18 26.36
CA MET A 91 1.92 -11.81 25.85
C MET A 91 0.55 -11.18 26.03
N ALA A 92 0.47 -9.84 26.10
CA ALA A 92 -0.79 -9.11 26.27
C ALA A 92 -1.85 -9.40 25.17
N LYS A 93 -1.44 -9.92 24.02
CA LYS A 93 -2.33 -10.36 22.93
C LYS A 93 -1.94 -11.76 22.47
N SER A 94 -2.94 -12.59 22.18
CA SER A 94 -2.71 -13.94 21.67
C SER A 94 -2.12 -13.95 20.25
N ASP A 95 -1.34 -14.98 19.93
CA ASP A 95 -0.76 -15.17 18.60
C ASP A 95 -1.84 -15.30 17.53
N GLN A 96 -2.96 -15.95 17.85
CA GLN A 96 -4.11 -16.06 16.95
C GLN A 96 -4.67 -14.68 16.58
N HIS A 97 -4.70 -13.74 17.54
CA HIS A 97 -5.10 -12.35 17.25
C HIS A 97 -4.06 -11.65 16.37
N MET A 98 -2.78 -11.78 16.69
CA MET A 98 -1.71 -11.13 15.92
C MET A 98 -1.57 -11.68 14.49
N LEU A 99 -1.87 -12.96 14.25
CA LEU A 99 -1.95 -13.55 12.91
C LEU A 99 -3.05 -12.89 12.06
N LYS A 100 -4.21 -12.57 12.67
CA LYS A 100 -5.28 -11.85 11.98
C LYS A 100 -4.84 -10.43 11.60
N VAL A 101 -4.15 -9.73 12.51
CA VAL A 101 -3.61 -8.38 12.25
C VAL A 101 -2.58 -8.44 11.11
N LYS A 102 -1.62 -9.38 11.15
CA LYS A 102 -0.62 -9.58 10.09
C LYS A 102 -1.27 -9.83 8.73
N LYS A 103 -2.31 -10.69 8.70
CA LYS A 103 -3.07 -10.97 7.47
C LYS A 103 -3.74 -9.71 6.91
N ALA A 104 -4.39 -8.91 7.76
CA ALA A 104 -5.04 -7.67 7.35
C ALA A 104 -4.04 -6.64 6.79
N LEU A 105 -2.85 -6.53 7.40
CA LEU A 105 -1.78 -5.66 6.90
C LEU A 105 -1.27 -6.11 5.53
N ALA A 106 -0.99 -7.41 5.36
CA ALA A 106 -0.54 -7.97 4.09
C ALA A 106 -1.59 -7.81 2.97
N GLU A 107 -2.87 -7.96 3.29
CA GLU A 107 -3.97 -7.71 2.35
C GLU A 107 -4.02 -6.24 1.92
N ARG A 108 -3.88 -5.29 2.85
CA ARG A 108 -3.85 -3.85 2.55
C ARG A 108 -2.66 -3.49 1.67
N GLU A 109 -1.47 -4.01 1.97
CA GLU A 109 -0.27 -3.80 1.17
C GLU A 109 -0.44 -4.38 -0.24
N ALA A 110 -1.01 -5.58 -0.38
CA ALA A 110 -1.28 -6.18 -1.68
C ALA A 110 -2.27 -5.34 -2.52
N VAL A 111 -3.27 -4.72 -1.89
CA VAL A 111 -4.22 -3.81 -2.56
C VAL A 111 -3.50 -2.54 -3.03
N LEU A 112 -2.71 -1.90 -2.18
CA LEU A 112 -1.92 -0.71 -2.54
C LEU A 112 -0.95 -1.00 -3.68
N GLY A 113 -0.20 -2.10 -3.58
CA GLY A 113 0.73 -2.53 -4.62
C GLY A 113 0.04 -2.82 -5.96
N LYS A 114 -1.19 -3.35 -5.95
CA LYS A 114 -1.99 -3.50 -7.19
C LYS A 114 -2.34 -2.14 -7.77
N ILE A 115 -2.84 -1.21 -6.97
CA ILE A 115 -3.22 0.14 -7.41
C ILE A 115 -2.02 0.85 -8.04
N GLU A 116 -0.85 0.78 -7.43
CA GLU A 116 0.39 1.37 -7.95
C GLU A 116 0.82 0.73 -9.28
N LYS A 117 0.78 -0.60 -9.37
CA LYS A 117 1.05 -1.32 -10.64
C LYS A 117 0.08 -0.90 -11.74
N PHE A 118 -1.21 -0.74 -11.43
CA PHE A 118 -2.20 -0.25 -12.40
C PHE A 118 -1.92 1.19 -12.82
N LYS A 119 -1.57 2.09 -11.90
CA LYS A 119 -1.18 3.47 -12.22
C LYS A 119 0.05 3.49 -13.13
N LYS A 120 1.08 2.70 -12.84
CA LYS A 120 2.28 2.56 -13.67
C LYS A 120 1.94 2.06 -15.08
N LEU A 121 1.16 0.99 -15.19
CA LEU A 121 0.73 0.43 -16.47
C LEU A 121 -0.09 1.43 -17.30
N ARG A 122 -0.94 2.24 -16.66
CA ARG A 122 -1.68 3.32 -17.35
C ARG A 122 -0.74 4.38 -17.90
N LYS A 123 0.22 4.85 -17.10
CA LYS A 123 1.23 5.83 -17.54
C LYS A 123 2.03 5.30 -18.72
N GLU A 124 2.51 4.06 -18.65
CA GLU A 124 3.25 3.39 -19.74
C GLU A 124 2.42 3.32 -21.04
N LYS A 125 1.14 2.95 -20.95
CA LYS A 125 0.24 2.93 -22.13
C LYS A 125 0.04 4.31 -22.74
N THR A 126 -0.12 5.35 -21.91
CA THR A 126 -0.27 6.73 -22.40
C THR A 126 1.01 7.21 -23.08
N MET A 127 2.17 7.00 -22.46
CA MET A 127 3.46 7.36 -23.05
C MET A 127 3.73 6.60 -24.36
N ALA A 128 3.41 5.31 -24.41
CA ALA A 128 3.54 4.51 -25.64
C ALA A 128 2.67 5.07 -26.78
N LYS A 129 1.44 5.50 -26.49
CA LYS A 129 0.56 6.15 -27.50
C LYS A 129 1.13 7.49 -27.97
N MET A 130 1.65 8.32 -27.06
CA MET A 130 2.26 9.61 -27.40
C MET A 130 3.50 9.41 -28.28
N LYS A 131 4.38 8.47 -27.91
CA LYS A 131 5.55 8.09 -28.72
C LYS A 131 5.16 7.63 -30.12
N GLN A 132 4.11 6.80 -30.24
CA GLN A 132 3.61 6.37 -31.56
C GLN A 132 3.10 7.54 -32.41
N LYS A 133 2.39 8.50 -31.82
CA LYS A 133 1.94 9.71 -32.52
C LYS A 133 3.12 10.57 -32.95
N GLN A 134 4.06 10.83 -32.05
CA GLN A 134 5.25 11.65 -32.33
C GLN A 134 6.09 11.06 -33.45
N VAL A 135 6.32 9.75 -33.46
CA VAL A 135 7.05 9.06 -34.55
C VAL A 135 6.31 9.20 -35.89
N LYS A 136 4.97 9.15 -35.91
CA LYS A 136 4.22 9.37 -37.16
C LYS A 136 4.36 10.81 -37.65
N VAL A 137 4.28 11.79 -36.75
CA VAL A 137 4.44 13.21 -37.09
C VAL A 137 5.86 13.50 -37.59
N SER A 138 6.91 12.99 -36.93
CA SER A 138 8.30 13.18 -37.40
C SER A 138 8.51 12.56 -38.77
N LYS A 139 8.00 11.35 -39.03
CA LYS A 139 8.08 10.72 -40.38
C LYS A 139 7.37 11.53 -41.46
N ILE A 140 6.20 12.10 -41.17
CA ILE A 140 5.48 12.96 -42.12
C ILE A 140 6.28 14.24 -42.37
N HIS A 141 6.84 14.84 -41.32
CA HIS A 141 7.66 16.03 -41.42
C HIS A 141 8.94 15.77 -42.23
N GLU A 142 9.70 14.73 -41.88
CA GLU A 142 10.89 14.26 -42.61
C GLU A 142 10.58 14.01 -44.10
N ARG A 143 9.45 13.36 -44.42
CA ARG A 143 9.04 13.14 -45.82
C ARG A 143 8.72 14.44 -46.55
N LYS A 144 8.08 15.41 -45.88
CA LYS A 144 7.79 16.74 -46.46
C LYS A 144 9.07 17.53 -46.69
N GLU A 145 9.99 17.52 -45.74
CA GLU A 145 11.29 18.20 -45.87
C GLU A 145 12.13 17.57 -46.98
N LEU A 146 12.17 16.24 -47.07
CA LEU A 146 12.82 15.54 -48.19
C LEU A 146 12.17 15.90 -49.53
N ALA A 147 10.84 15.93 -49.62
CA ALA A 147 10.14 16.30 -50.84
C ALA A 147 10.43 17.76 -51.27
N LYS A 148 10.54 18.70 -50.32
CA LYS A 148 10.97 20.08 -50.59
C LYS A 148 12.40 20.14 -51.13
N LYS A 149 13.35 19.42 -50.51
CA LYS A 149 14.74 19.33 -50.98
C LYS A 149 14.83 18.77 -52.40
N VAL A 150 14.08 17.71 -52.70
CA VAL A 150 14.00 17.14 -54.06
C VAL A 150 13.41 18.14 -55.06
N ALA A 151 12.32 18.84 -54.70
CA ALA A 151 11.70 19.83 -55.56
C ALA A 151 12.61 21.05 -55.83
N ASN A 152 13.42 21.46 -54.85
CA ASN A 152 14.40 22.54 -55.00
C ASN A 152 15.57 22.13 -55.91
N TYR A 153 16.06 20.89 -55.78
CA TYR A 153 17.07 20.31 -56.67
C TYR A 153 16.57 20.22 -58.12
N GLN A 154 15.34 19.73 -58.35
CA GLN A 154 14.72 19.70 -59.68
C GLN A 154 14.57 21.10 -60.32
N LYS A 155 14.35 22.13 -59.50
CA LYS A 155 14.25 23.53 -59.94
C LYS A 155 15.62 24.23 -60.09
N GLY A 156 16.73 23.51 -59.90
CA GLY A 156 18.08 24.04 -60.04
C GLY A 156 18.52 25.03 -58.96
N LYS A 157 17.76 25.16 -57.86
CA LYS A 157 18.08 26.06 -56.74
C LYS A 157 19.17 25.50 -55.82
N ASP A 158 19.22 24.17 -55.68
CA ASP A 158 20.24 23.45 -54.94
C ASP A 158 21.08 22.60 -55.91
N LYS A 159 22.42 22.70 -55.86
CA LYS A 159 23.34 21.97 -56.75
C LYS A 159 23.91 20.68 -56.14
N SER A 160 23.73 20.44 -54.84
CA SER A 160 24.29 19.28 -54.13
C SER A 160 23.22 18.24 -53.76
N LEU A 161 23.56 16.96 -53.98
CA LEU A 161 22.72 15.78 -53.68
C LEU A 161 22.91 15.25 -52.23
N ASP A 162 23.34 16.11 -51.32
CA ASP A 162 23.85 15.70 -50.01
C ASP A 162 22.78 15.05 -49.10
N PHE A 163 21.51 15.38 -49.33
CA PHE A 163 20.36 14.78 -48.64
C PHE A 163 20.13 13.28 -48.91
N LEU A 164 20.82 12.70 -49.91
CA LEU A 164 20.72 11.28 -50.26
C LEU A 164 21.73 10.39 -49.49
N ASN A 165 22.80 11.00 -48.96
CA ASN A 165 23.85 10.31 -48.19
C ASN A 165 23.47 10.07 -46.72
N ASP A 166 22.47 10.81 -46.20
CA ASP A 166 21.82 10.54 -44.91
C ASP A 166 20.90 9.31 -44.97
N LYS A 167 21.46 8.15 -45.35
CA LYS A 167 20.79 6.87 -45.11
C LYS A 167 20.92 6.57 -43.62
N PRO A 168 19.82 6.42 -42.86
CA PRO A 168 19.93 5.83 -41.54
C PRO A 168 20.56 4.45 -41.73
N LYS A 169 21.67 4.18 -41.05
CA LYS A 169 22.30 2.85 -41.01
C LYS A 169 21.18 1.84 -40.74
N LYS A 170 20.86 1.02 -41.73
CA LYS A 170 19.91 -0.08 -41.59
C LYS A 170 20.62 -1.17 -40.79
N ASP A 171 20.59 -1.04 -39.47
CA ASP A 171 20.86 -2.16 -38.60
C ASP A 171 19.77 -3.21 -38.84
N GLY A 172 20.13 -4.27 -39.57
CA GLY A 172 19.42 -5.55 -39.68
C GLY A 172 17.95 -5.51 -40.13
N LYS A 173 17.65 -6.14 -41.28
CA LYS A 173 16.26 -6.51 -41.61
C LYS A 173 15.64 -7.25 -40.41
N PRO A 174 14.55 -6.74 -39.79
CA PRO A 174 13.92 -7.46 -38.71
C PRO A 174 13.25 -8.70 -39.32
N VAL A 175 13.74 -9.88 -38.96
CA VAL A 175 13.03 -11.13 -39.20
C VAL A 175 11.63 -10.95 -38.60
N LYS A 176 10.59 -10.98 -39.45
CA LYS A 176 9.18 -10.86 -39.01
C LYS A 176 8.86 -12.04 -38.09
N LYS A 177 9.14 -11.92 -36.79
CA LYS A 177 8.66 -12.86 -35.78
C LYS A 177 7.13 -12.74 -35.77
N MET A 178 6.45 -13.83 -36.15
CA MET A 178 4.99 -13.89 -36.11
C MET A 178 4.50 -13.49 -34.72
N THR A 179 3.43 -12.70 -34.66
CA THR A 179 2.80 -12.33 -33.38
C THR A 179 2.31 -13.58 -32.66
N LYS A 180 2.30 -13.57 -31.30
CA LYS A 180 1.80 -14.71 -30.49
C LYS A 180 0.39 -15.16 -30.91
N LYS A 181 -0.47 -14.23 -31.35
CA LYS A 181 -1.79 -14.53 -31.93
C LYS A 181 -1.71 -15.31 -33.25
N ALA A 182 -0.78 -14.97 -34.14
CA ALA A 182 -0.57 -15.68 -35.39
C ALA A 182 0.03 -17.08 -35.17
N LEU A 183 0.97 -17.22 -34.21
CA LEU A 183 1.48 -18.52 -33.74
C LEU A 183 0.37 -19.40 -33.18
N HIS A 184 -0.48 -18.86 -32.32
CA HIS A 184 -1.60 -19.61 -31.74
C HIS A 184 -2.62 -20.03 -32.81
N LYS A 185 -2.98 -19.13 -33.75
CA LYS A 185 -3.84 -19.50 -34.88
C LYS A 185 -3.23 -20.60 -35.74
N LYS A 186 -1.92 -20.57 -35.99
CA LYS A 186 -1.24 -21.60 -36.76
C LYS A 186 -1.14 -22.94 -36.01
N LYS A 187 -1.00 -22.90 -34.69
CA LYS A 187 -1.00 -24.09 -33.80
C LYS A 187 -2.39 -24.72 -33.70
N VAL A 188 -3.44 -23.91 -33.60
CA VAL A 188 -4.83 -24.36 -33.43
C VAL A 188 -5.48 -24.78 -34.77
N TYR A 189 -5.18 -24.09 -35.87
CA TYR A 189 -5.87 -24.29 -37.15
C TYR A 189 -5.01 -24.90 -38.27
N GLY A 190 -3.77 -25.32 -37.98
CA GLY A 190 -2.87 -25.96 -38.95
C GLY A 190 -2.42 -25.04 -40.11
N ARG A 191 -1.53 -25.55 -40.97
CA ARG A 191 -0.97 -24.81 -42.13
C ARG A 191 -1.95 -24.71 -43.31
N ALA A 192 -2.96 -25.57 -43.36
CA ALA A 192 -4.05 -25.55 -44.32
C ALA A 192 -5.32 -25.20 -43.54
N GLY A 193 -5.97 -24.08 -43.88
CA GLY A 193 -7.09 -23.53 -43.11
C GLY A 193 -8.12 -24.59 -42.71
N GLY A 194 -8.13 -24.94 -41.42
CA GLY A 194 -9.04 -25.95 -40.87
C GLY A 194 -10.51 -25.65 -41.18
N GLN A 195 -11.29 -26.71 -41.43
CA GLN A 195 -12.71 -26.68 -41.76
C GLN A 195 -13.52 -25.78 -40.81
N LYS A 196 -13.91 -24.59 -41.27
CA LYS A 196 -14.75 -23.64 -40.52
C LYS A 196 -16.24 -23.99 -40.52
N LYS A 197 -16.67 -24.94 -41.36
CA LYS A 197 -18.11 -25.21 -41.59
C LYS A 197 -18.74 -26.20 -40.60
N ARG A 198 -17.97 -27.00 -39.85
CA ARG A 198 -18.52 -28.07 -39.00
C ARG A 198 -18.03 -28.08 -37.54
N SER A 199 -17.22 -27.12 -37.11
CA SER A 199 -16.70 -27.07 -35.73
C SER A 199 -17.72 -26.57 -34.69
N LYS A 200 -18.98 -26.36 -35.08
CA LYS A 200 -20.08 -25.89 -34.20
C LYS A 200 -21.21 -26.90 -34.08
N TYR A 201 -21.05 -28.12 -34.59
CA TYR A 201 -22.02 -29.18 -34.36
C TYR A 201 -21.74 -29.81 -33.00
N ASN A 202 -22.79 -30.00 -32.21
CA ASN A 202 -22.72 -30.74 -30.97
C ASN A 202 -22.38 -32.20 -31.32
N THR A 203 -21.30 -32.74 -30.76
CA THR A 203 -21.04 -34.18 -30.78
C THR A 203 -22.01 -34.89 -29.84
N ALA A 204 -22.28 -36.17 -30.07
CA ALA A 204 -23.13 -36.97 -29.17
C ALA A 204 -22.64 -36.89 -27.71
N GLU A 205 -21.32 -36.85 -27.52
CA GLU A 205 -20.66 -36.65 -26.22
C GLU A 205 -20.99 -35.29 -25.60
N SER A 206 -21.02 -34.21 -26.39
CA SER A 206 -21.36 -32.86 -25.91
C SER A 206 -22.84 -32.72 -25.54
N ALA A 207 -23.73 -33.53 -26.12
CA ALA A 207 -25.16 -33.55 -25.76
C ALA A 207 -25.43 -34.37 -24.49
N ALA A 208 -24.56 -35.35 -24.18
CA ALA A 208 -24.67 -36.20 -22.99
C ALA A 208 -24.01 -35.60 -21.73
N ASP A 209 -23.19 -34.55 -21.85
CA ASP A 209 -22.48 -33.96 -20.71
C ASP A 209 -23.38 -33.06 -19.85
N VAL A 210 -23.96 -33.64 -18.80
CA VAL A 210 -24.75 -32.96 -17.76
C VAL A 210 -23.91 -32.60 -16.52
N SER A 211 -22.58 -32.71 -16.56
CA SER A 211 -21.69 -32.46 -15.40
C SER A 211 -21.81 -31.04 -14.81
N HIS A 212 -22.27 -30.08 -15.62
CA HIS A 212 -22.48 -28.68 -15.22
C HIS A 212 -23.84 -28.41 -14.56
N PHE A 213 -24.77 -29.37 -14.61
CA PHE A 213 -26.10 -29.24 -14.00
C PHE A 213 -26.05 -29.53 -12.50
N LYS A 214 -25.74 -28.50 -11.69
CA LYS A 214 -25.87 -28.58 -10.23
C LYS A 214 -27.33 -28.35 -9.82
N LYS A 215 -28.04 -29.42 -9.46
CA LYS A 215 -29.38 -29.34 -8.83
C LYS A 215 -29.24 -28.69 -7.45
N GLY A 216 -29.46 -27.39 -7.37
CA GLY A 216 -29.41 -26.65 -6.11
C GLY A 216 -30.44 -27.18 -5.12
N LYS A 217 -29.99 -27.60 -3.92
CA LYS A 217 -30.89 -27.91 -2.81
C LYS A 217 -31.60 -26.60 -2.37
N PRO A 218 -32.93 -26.59 -2.18
CA PRO A 218 -33.61 -25.39 -1.71
C PRO A 218 -33.12 -25.02 -0.30
N LYS A 219 -32.82 -23.73 -0.08
CA LYS A 219 -32.42 -23.20 1.23
C LYS A 219 -33.56 -23.41 2.23
N ALA A 220 -33.29 -24.11 3.33
CA ALA A 220 -34.20 -24.18 4.46
C ALA A 220 -34.44 -22.76 5.01
N LYS A 221 -35.72 -22.35 5.12
CA LYS A 221 -36.10 -21.09 5.76
C LYS A 221 -35.71 -21.15 7.26
N PRO A 222 -35.17 -20.06 7.85
CA PRO A 222 -34.93 -20.02 9.28
C PRO A 222 -36.28 -20.06 10.02
N LYS A 223 -36.41 -20.96 11.00
CA LYS A 223 -37.57 -21.02 11.90
C LYS A 223 -37.58 -19.73 12.72
N SER A 224 -38.64 -18.94 12.63
CA SER A 224 -38.84 -17.80 13.52
C SER A 224 -39.08 -18.32 14.94
N ALA A 225 -38.28 -17.83 15.89
CA ALA A 225 -38.52 -18.05 17.31
C ALA A 225 -39.83 -17.35 17.68
N ARG A 226 -40.86 -18.15 17.95
CA ARG A 226 -42.17 -17.69 18.40
C ARG A 226 -42.02 -17.22 19.85
N ASN A 227 -41.99 -15.92 20.04
CA ASN A 227 -42.02 -15.28 21.35
C ASN A 227 -43.33 -15.67 22.06
N ARG A 228 -43.24 -16.49 23.12
CA ARG A 228 -44.37 -16.84 23.98
C ARG A 228 -44.35 -15.89 25.18
N LYS A 229 -45.32 -14.97 25.20
CA LYS A 229 -45.77 -14.30 26.43
C LYS A 229 -46.15 -15.35 27.47
N ARG A 230 -45.60 -15.22 28.67
CA ARG A 230 -46.29 -15.31 29.95
C ARG A 230 -45.43 -14.67 31.01
#